data_AF-A0A954B1U1-F1
#
_entry.id   AF-A0A954B1U1-F1
#
_cell.length_a   1.000
_cell.length_b   1.000
_cell.length_c   1.000
_cell.angle_alpha   90.00
_cell.angle_beta   90.00
_cell.angle_gamma   90.00
#
_symmetry.space_group_name_H-M   'P 1'
#
loop_
_entity.id
_entity.type
_entity.pdbx_description
1 polymer ?
#
loop_
_entity_poly.entity_id
_entity_poly.type
_entity_poly.pdbx_seq_one_letter_code
_entity_poly.pdbx_strand_id
1 'polypeptide(L)'
;MRMIALLAAALVLGGCATQKSKMVASMIGAGNAAALEAAAACNFDEALRLSQHEAGSERPEIQLFSQFTQAAIYSETGQAAKASAAVERAFTDPAMNPRDTSRQEMQDGANAVQDMIRGRREETTGSPDC
;
A
#
# COMPACT_ATOMS: atom_id res chain seq x y z
N MET A 1 34.92 4.25 -5.63
CA MET A 1 33.80 3.34 -5.28
C MET A 1 32.51 4.09 -5.58
N ARG A 2 31.72 3.59 -6.54
CA ARG A 2 30.59 4.29 -7.14
C ARG A 2 29.34 4.16 -6.25
N MET A 3 28.85 5.29 -5.74
CA MET A 3 27.49 5.45 -5.25
C MET A 3 26.54 5.28 -6.43
N ILE A 4 25.72 4.23 -6.42
CA ILE A 4 24.63 4.04 -7.40
C ILE A 4 23.36 4.60 -6.77
N ALA A 5 22.78 5.55 -7.50
CA ALA A 5 21.59 6.31 -7.15
C ALA A 5 20.36 5.41 -6.92
N LEU A 6 19.76 5.52 -5.74
CA LEU A 6 18.37 5.18 -5.49
C LEU A 6 17.57 6.48 -5.53
N LEU A 7 17.29 6.94 -6.76
CA LEU A 7 16.49 8.12 -7.03
C LEU A 7 15.40 7.71 -8.03
N ALA A 8 14.44 6.93 -7.56
CA ALA A 8 13.26 6.55 -8.34
C ALA A 8 12.11 6.13 -7.41
N ALA A 9 11.67 7.03 -6.52
CA ALA A 9 10.40 6.87 -5.81
C ALA A 9 9.75 8.23 -5.43
N ALA A 10 10.11 9.30 -6.14
CA ALA A 10 9.54 10.65 -5.95
C ALA A 10 8.70 11.12 -7.16
N LEU A 11 8.33 10.21 -8.06
CA LEU A 11 7.59 10.52 -9.29
C LEU A 11 6.29 9.73 -9.37
N VAL A 12 5.45 9.86 -8.34
CA VAL A 12 4.00 9.61 -8.45
C VAL A 12 3.25 10.82 -7.88
N LEU A 13 3.69 12.03 -8.26
CA LEU A 13 2.98 13.29 -8.01
C LEU A 13 2.49 13.96 -9.31
N GLY A 14 2.61 13.26 -10.46
CA GLY A 14 2.36 13.84 -11.78
C GLY A 14 1.02 13.48 -12.44
N GLY A 15 0.20 12.60 -11.86
CA GLY A 15 -0.96 12.05 -12.56
C GLY A 15 -2.30 12.76 -12.32
N CYS A 16 -2.45 13.50 -11.22
CA CYS A 16 -3.75 14.07 -10.80
C CYS A 16 -3.65 15.53 -10.34
N ALA A 17 -2.69 16.30 -10.87
CA ALA A 17 -2.52 17.70 -10.47
C ALA A 17 -2.43 18.63 -11.69
N THR A 18 -3.56 18.92 -12.33
CA THR A 18 -3.72 20.24 -12.95
C THR A 18 -4.08 21.24 -11.85
N GLN A 19 -3.03 21.90 -11.36
CA GLN A 19 -3.06 23.31 -10.94
C GLN A 19 -3.96 23.68 -9.74
N LYS A 20 -3.41 23.59 -8.51
CA LYS A 20 -3.48 24.62 -7.43
C LYS A 20 -3.04 24.05 -6.07
N SER A 21 -1.74 23.82 -5.90
CA SER A 21 -1.11 23.42 -4.63
C SER A 21 -1.03 24.55 -3.58
N LYS A 22 -2.01 25.46 -3.50
CA LYS A 22 -2.03 26.59 -2.55
C LYS A 22 -3.31 26.72 -1.71
N MET A 23 -4.23 25.76 -1.75
CA MET A 23 -5.48 25.81 -0.97
C MET A 23 -5.60 24.73 0.12
N VAL A 24 -4.53 24.03 0.49
CA VAL A 24 -4.64 22.88 1.41
C VAL A 24 -4.84 23.30 2.87
N ALA A 25 -4.55 24.55 3.24
CA ALA A 25 -4.53 24.96 4.65
C ALA A 25 -5.79 25.69 5.18
N SER A 26 -6.81 26.02 4.37
CA SER A 26 -7.88 26.94 4.83
C SER A 26 -9.34 26.47 4.68
N MET A 27 -9.63 25.19 4.43
CA MET A 27 -11.01 24.78 4.11
C MET A 27 -11.39 23.47 4.79
N ILE A 28 -11.80 23.55 6.06
CA ILE A 28 -12.57 22.47 6.71
C ILE A 28 -14.04 22.80 6.48
N GLY A 29 -14.55 22.43 5.30
CA GLY A 29 -15.97 22.46 4.96
C GLY A 29 -16.37 21.10 4.40
N ALA A 30 -17.63 20.69 4.58
CA ALA A 30 -18.12 19.34 4.23
C ALA A 30 -17.86 18.89 2.78
N GLY A 31 -17.68 19.83 1.84
CA GLY A 31 -17.30 19.52 0.45
C GLY A 31 -15.87 19.01 0.27
N ASN A 32 -14.97 19.28 1.21
CA ASN A 32 -13.57 18.85 1.12
C ASN A 32 -13.35 17.43 1.68
N ALA A 33 -14.17 16.99 2.62
CA ALA A 33 -14.10 15.61 3.13
C ALA A 33 -14.43 14.60 2.01
N ALA A 34 -15.51 14.82 1.26
CA ALA A 34 -15.88 13.96 0.13
C ALA A 34 -14.82 13.96 -0.99
N ALA A 35 -14.18 15.09 -1.26
CA ALA A 35 -13.10 15.18 -2.23
C ALA A 35 -11.83 14.44 -1.78
N LEU A 36 -11.49 14.52 -0.48
CA LEU A 36 -10.39 13.79 0.13
C LEU A 36 -10.66 12.27 0.14
N GLU A 37 -11.86 11.85 0.50
CA GLU A 37 -12.28 10.44 0.46
C GLU A 37 -12.22 9.87 -0.97
N ALA A 38 -12.69 10.63 -1.97
CA ALA A 38 -12.60 10.24 -3.37
C ALA A 38 -11.14 10.12 -3.85
N ALA A 39 -10.27 11.05 -3.44
CA ALA A 39 -8.84 10.97 -3.75
C ALA A 39 -8.15 9.78 -3.07
N ALA A 40 -8.49 9.50 -1.80
CA ALA A 40 -7.98 8.35 -1.07
C ALA A 40 -8.40 7.03 -1.73
N ALA A 41 -9.67 6.89 -2.10
CA ALA A 41 -10.17 5.72 -2.84
C ALA A 41 -9.42 5.52 -4.16
N CYS A 42 -9.22 6.58 -4.95
CA CYS A 42 -8.47 6.50 -6.20
C CYS A 42 -7.02 6.03 -6.00
N ASN A 43 -6.35 6.49 -4.93
CA ASN A 43 -4.98 6.06 -4.61
C ASN A 43 -4.93 4.59 -4.16
N PHE A 44 -5.91 4.14 -3.38
CA PHE A 44 -6.00 2.72 -3.01
C PHE A 44 -6.25 1.83 -4.23
N ASP A 45 -7.12 2.24 -5.14
CA ASP A 45 -7.40 1.50 -6.37
C ASP A 45 -6.15 1.37 -7.25
N GLU A 46 -5.37 2.45 -7.42
CA GLU A 46 -4.13 2.41 -8.20
C GLU A 46 -3.04 1.56 -7.52
N ALA A 47 -2.87 1.69 -6.20
CA ALA A 47 -1.94 0.86 -5.45
C ALA A 47 -2.32 -0.63 -5.52
N LEU A 48 -3.63 -0.92 -5.47
CA LEU A 48 -4.14 -2.27 -5.63
C LEU A 48 -3.89 -2.79 -7.05
N ARG A 49 -4.13 -1.99 -8.09
CA ARG A 49 -3.84 -2.35 -9.48
C ARG A 49 -2.37 -2.69 -9.69
N LEU A 50 -1.46 -1.87 -9.16
CA LEU A 50 -0.02 -2.08 -9.25
C LEU A 50 0.40 -3.35 -8.51
N SER A 51 -0.07 -3.56 -7.28
CA SER A 51 0.26 -4.78 -6.54
C SER A 51 -0.28 -6.03 -7.26
N GLN A 52 -1.51 -6.02 -7.78
CA GLN A 52 -2.05 -7.14 -8.56
C GLN A 52 -1.24 -7.44 -9.83
N HIS A 53 -0.72 -6.41 -10.50
CA HIS A 53 0.20 -6.59 -11.62
C HIS A 53 1.49 -7.31 -11.18
N GLU A 54 2.10 -6.87 -10.09
CA GLU A 54 3.33 -7.46 -9.54
C GLU A 54 3.12 -8.87 -8.94
N ALA A 55 1.88 -9.24 -8.61
CA ALA A 55 1.56 -10.58 -8.12
C ALA A 55 1.81 -11.69 -9.17
N GLY A 56 1.87 -11.33 -10.46
CA GLY A 56 2.21 -12.25 -11.55
C GLY A 56 3.71 -12.26 -11.91
N SER A 57 4.57 -11.66 -11.09
CA SER A 57 6.01 -11.59 -11.33
C SER A 57 6.67 -12.97 -11.23
N GLU A 58 7.67 -13.28 -12.07
CA GLU A 58 8.48 -14.50 -11.98
C GLU A 58 9.39 -14.54 -10.73
N ARG A 59 9.33 -13.51 -9.89
CA ARG A 59 10.15 -13.36 -8.68
C ARG A 59 9.30 -13.57 -7.42
N PRO A 60 9.44 -14.71 -6.71
CA PRO A 60 8.59 -15.04 -5.57
C PRO A 60 8.61 -14.02 -4.44
N GLU A 61 9.74 -13.34 -4.22
CA GLU A 61 9.86 -12.27 -3.21
C GLU A 61 9.03 -11.04 -3.57
N ILE A 62 8.86 -10.74 -4.87
CA ILE A 62 7.99 -9.66 -5.33
C ILE A 62 6.53 -10.08 -5.18
N GLN A 63 6.19 -11.32 -5.51
CA GLN A 63 4.84 -11.85 -5.31
C GLN A 63 4.44 -11.83 -3.84
N LEU A 64 5.34 -12.26 -2.94
CA LEU A 64 5.12 -12.23 -1.49
C LEU A 64 4.84 -10.81 -1.00
N PHE A 65 5.71 -9.87 -1.37
CA PHE A 65 5.52 -8.46 -1.02
C PHE A 65 4.20 -7.90 -1.59
N SER A 66 3.85 -8.28 -2.81
CA SER A 66 2.56 -7.91 -3.41
C SER A 66 1.37 -8.45 -2.62
N GLN A 67 1.38 -9.73 -2.19
CA GLN A 67 0.30 -10.27 -1.37
C GLN A 67 0.19 -9.54 -0.02
N PHE A 68 1.31 -9.21 0.63
CA PHE A 68 1.28 -8.41 1.87
C PHE A 68 0.76 -6.99 1.64
N THR A 69 1.13 -6.36 0.52
CA THR A 69 0.62 -5.03 0.15
C THR A 69 -0.89 -5.07 -0.10
N GLN A 70 -1.38 -6.09 -0.80
CA GLN A 70 -2.81 -6.30 -1.00
C GLN A 70 -3.53 -6.53 0.34
N ALA A 71 -2.96 -7.33 1.23
CA ALA A 71 -3.51 -7.57 2.56
C ALA A 71 -3.64 -6.26 3.36
N ALA A 72 -2.61 -5.41 3.36
CA ALA A 72 -2.62 -4.12 4.03
C ALA A 72 -3.70 -3.18 3.44
N ILE A 73 -3.79 -3.05 2.11
CA ILE A 73 -4.79 -2.21 1.44
C ILE A 73 -6.21 -2.71 1.73
N TYR A 74 -6.44 -4.02 1.68
CA TYR A 74 -7.76 -4.59 2.00
C TYR A 74 -8.13 -4.42 3.48
N SER A 75 -7.16 -4.48 4.39
CA SER A 75 -7.36 -4.20 5.82
C SER A 75 -7.80 -2.75 6.03
N GLU A 76 -7.07 -1.78 5.46
CA GLU A 76 -7.37 -0.33 5.57
C GLU A 76 -8.74 0.03 4.95
N THR A 77 -9.16 -0.70 3.91
CA THR A 77 -10.47 -0.47 3.26
C THR A 77 -11.61 -1.32 3.84
N GLY A 78 -11.40 -1.98 4.98
CA GLY A 78 -12.42 -2.76 5.68
C GLY A 78 -12.80 -4.08 5.01
N GLN A 79 -12.04 -4.53 4.01
CA GLN A 79 -12.28 -5.77 3.25
C GLN A 79 -11.55 -6.97 3.87
N ALA A 80 -11.85 -7.27 5.14
CA ALA A 80 -11.14 -8.28 5.94
C ALA A 80 -11.00 -9.65 5.25
N ALA A 81 -12.07 -10.15 4.61
CA ALA A 81 -12.03 -11.43 3.91
C ALA A 81 -11.00 -11.47 2.76
N LYS A 82 -10.85 -10.35 2.03
CA LYS A 82 -9.85 -10.24 0.96
C LYS A 82 -8.45 -10.11 1.52
N ALA A 83 -8.28 -9.43 2.66
CA ALA A 83 -7.01 -9.35 3.35
C ALA A 83 -6.52 -10.75 3.77
N SER A 84 -7.38 -11.53 4.43
CA SER A 84 -7.05 -12.92 4.81
C SER A 84 -6.75 -13.81 3.61
N ALA A 85 -7.48 -13.65 2.49
CA ALA A 85 -7.22 -14.42 1.28
C ALA A 85 -5.85 -14.12 0.67
N ALA A 86 -5.36 -12.88 0.75
CA ALA A 86 -4.03 -12.53 0.26
C ALA A 86 -2.92 -13.17 1.10
N VAL A 87 -3.06 -13.17 2.44
CA VAL A 87 -2.15 -13.88 3.35
C VAL A 87 -2.17 -15.38 3.08
N GLU A 88 -3.34 -15.96 2.85
CA GLU A 88 -3.46 -17.40 2.56
C GLU A 88 -2.80 -17.79 1.23
N ARG A 89 -2.89 -16.94 0.20
CA ARG A 89 -2.16 -17.17 -1.07
C ARG A 89 -0.65 -17.18 -0.86
N ALA A 90 -0.13 -16.24 -0.06
CA ALA A 90 1.29 -16.20 0.28
C ALA A 90 1.74 -17.44 1.08
N PHE A 91 0.89 -17.89 2.02
CA PHE A 91 1.18 -19.05 2.87
C PHE A 91 1.17 -20.38 2.12
N THR A 92 0.26 -20.55 1.16
CA THR A 92 0.03 -21.83 0.46
C THR A 92 0.96 -22.06 -0.73
N ASP A 93 1.60 -21.00 -1.24
CA ASP A 93 2.56 -21.11 -2.34
C ASP A 93 3.98 -21.44 -1.81
N PRO A 94 4.56 -22.61 -2.15
CA PRO A 94 5.90 -22.99 -1.71
C PRO A 94 7.02 -22.05 -2.20
N ALA A 95 6.81 -21.32 -3.29
CA ALA A 95 7.79 -20.35 -3.78
C ALA A 95 7.85 -19.10 -2.90
N MET A 96 6.70 -18.67 -2.37
CA MET A 96 6.61 -17.54 -1.42
C MET A 96 6.89 -17.96 0.02
N ASN A 97 6.56 -19.20 0.39
CA ASN A 97 6.80 -19.78 1.72
C ASN A 97 7.81 -20.97 1.71
N PRO A 98 9.07 -20.77 1.34
CA PRO A 98 10.03 -21.87 1.19
C PRO A 98 10.57 -22.42 2.52
N ARG A 99 10.22 -21.80 3.65
CA ARG A 99 10.74 -22.14 4.99
C ARG A 99 9.66 -22.70 5.91
N ASP A 100 8.48 -23.00 5.37
CA ASP A 100 7.29 -23.41 6.13
C ASP A 100 7.01 -22.47 7.31
N THR A 101 7.11 -21.16 7.09
CA THR A 101 6.70 -20.19 8.10
C THR A 101 5.21 -20.36 8.39
N SER A 102 4.85 -20.16 9.65
CA SER A 102 3.48 -20.31 10.10
C SER A 102 2.56 -19.26 9.48
N ARG A 103 1.26 -19.58 9.40
CA ARG A 103 0.25 -18.60 8.98
C ARG A 103 0.26 -17.34 9.83
N GLN A 104 0.58 -17.46 11.13
CA GLN A 104 0.70 -16.30 12.01
C GLN A 104 1.86 -15.40 11.60
N GLU A 105 3.03 -15.96 11.29
CA GLU A 105 4.18 -15.17 10.82
C GLU A 105 3.89 -14.47 9.47
N MET A 106 3.12 -15.12 8.59
CA MET A 106 2.66 -14.46 7.35
C MET A 106 1.71 -13.31 7.63
N GLN A 107 0.80 -13.48 8.59
CA GLN A 107 -0.09 -12.41 9.04
C GLN A 107 0.70 -11.26 9.67
N ASP A 108 1.73 -11.56 10.46
CA ASP A 108 2.61 -10.55 11.08
C ASP A 108 3.40 -9.79 10.02
N GLY A 109 3.85 -10.45 8.95
CA GLY A 109 4.47 -9.81 7.79
C GLY A 109 3.54 -8.82 7.06
N ALA A 110 2.28 -9.21 6.86
CA ALA A 110 1.26 -8.31 6.30
C ALA A 110 0.97 -7.11 7.22
N ASN A 111 0.88 -7.34 8.54
CA ASN A 111 0.68 -6.29 9.53
C ASN A 111 1.87 -5.32 9.55
N ALA A 112 3.10 -5.80 9.42
CA ALA A 112 4.29 -4.96 9.36
C ALA A 112 4.27 -4.02 8.14
N VAL A 113 3.78 -4.48 6.98
CA VAL A 113 3.59 -3.62 5.80
C VAL A 113 2.50 -2.56 6.06
N GLN A 114 1.40 -2.94 6.72
CA GLN A 114 0.37 -1.99 7.12
C GLN A 114 0.92 -0.91 8.07
N ASP A 115 1.73 -1.29 9.06
CA ASP A 115 2.37 -0.36 9.98
C ASP A 115 3.37 0.55 9.28
N MET A 116 4.14 0.05 8.31
CA MET A 116 5.01 0.88 7.46
C MET A 116 4.22 1.92 6.67
N ILE A 117 3.07 1.54 6.11
CA ILE A 117 2.20 2.46 5.38
C ILE A 117 1.67 3.55 6.32
N ARG A 118 1.20 3.18 7.52
CA ARG A 118 0.72 4.12 8.54
C ARG A 118 1.82 5.07 9.02
N GLY A 119 3.00 4.55 9.33
CA GLY A 119 4.15 5.36 9.74
C GLY A 119 4.54 6.36 8.65
N ARG A 120 4.59 5.94 7.38
CA ARG A 120 4.88 6.86 6.26
C ARG A 120 3.79 7.92 6.07
N ARG A 121 2.52 7.56 6.30
CA ARG A 121 1.40 8.51 6.29
C ARG A 121 1.52 9.53 7.42
N GLU A 122 1.87 9.10 8.62
CA GLU A 122 2.13 9.99 9.77
C GLU A 122 3.29 10.95 9.49
N GLU A 123 4.42 10.45 8.94
CA GLU A 123 5.55 11.31 8.55
C GLU A 123 5.16 12.37 7.50
N THR A 124 4.25 12.02 6.59
CA THR A 124 3.89 12.87 5.45
C THR A 124 2.76 13.85 5.79
N THR A 125 1.80 13.43 6.61
CA THR A 125 0.55 14.18 6.87
C THR A 125 0.43 14.66 8.31
N GLY A 126 1.25 14.13 9.23
CA GLY A 126 1.12 14.33 10.67
C GLY A 126 0.07 13.44 11.33
N SER A 127 -0.52 12.47 10.61
CA SER A 127 -1.51 11.55 11.16
C SER A 127 -1.48 10.17 10.46
N PRO A 128 -1.59 9.07 11.23
CA PRO A 128 -1.65 7.71 10.67
C PRO A 128 -2.99 7.39 9.99
N ASP A 129 -4.00 8.25 10.14
CA ASP A 129 -5.38 8.02 9.67
C ASP A 129 -5.82 9.00 8.56
N CYS A 130 -4.94 9.89 8.08
CA CYS A 130 -5.27 11.05 7.24
C CYS A 130 -5.00 10.91 5.73
#